data_AF-A0A2H0CUY1-F1
#
_entry.id   AF-A0A2H0CUY1-F1
#
_cell.length_a   1.000
_cell.length_b   1.000
_cell.length_c   1.000
_cell.angle_alpha   90.00
_cell.angle_beta   90.00
_cell.angle_gamma   90.00
#
_symmetry.space_group_name_H-M   'P 1'
#
loop_
_entity.id
_entity.type
_entity.pdbx_description
1 polymer ?
#
loop_
_entity_poly.entity_id
_entity_poly.type
_entity_poly.pdbx_seq_one_letter_code
_entity_poly.pdbx_strand_id
1 'polypeptide(L)'
;MSEILGSTGSSSPINPIRKKELDSNWKIVAAKAVTDDSFKKILAADPIKVLEEHGLKVSPQIKINYDETNKEYNFSVPANATEELQAETQWWAWRLKMIKEFSQELSRQVGTVVGFDGN
;
A
#
# COMPACT_ATOMS: atom_id res chain seq x y z
N MET A 1 -10.48 -2.61 -34.97
CA MET A 1 -11.37 -2.52 -33.79
C MET A 1 -10.60 -3.13 -32.64
N SER A 2 -10.06 -2.30 -31.76
CA SER A 2 -9.16 -2.75 -30.70
C SER A 2 -10.01 -3.30 -29.57
N GLU A 3 -10.07 -4.62 -29.46
CA GLU A 3 -10.61 -5.33 -28.30
C GLU A 3 -9.74 -5.01 -27.09
N ILE A 4 -10.11 -3.94 -26.39
CA ILE A 4 -9.71 -3.68 -25.02
C ILE A 4 -10.25 -4.82 -24.17
N LEU A 5 -9.41 -5.82 -23.94
CA LEU A 5 -9.55 -6.85 -22.91
C LEU A 5 -9.48 -6.19 -21.53
N GLY A 6 -10.50 -5.41 -21.21
CA GLY A 6 -10.84 -4.98 -19.87
C GLY A 6 -12.20 -5.57 -19.58
N SER A 7 -12.29 -6.89 -19.41
CA SER A 7 -13.46 -7.51 -18.78
C SER A 7 -13.70 -6.82 -17.44
N THR A 8 -14.58 -5.82 -17.45
CA THR A 8 -15.22 -5.23 -16.28
C THR A 8 -16.21 -6.25 -15.77
N GLY A 9 -15.68 -7.37 -15.28
CA GLY A 9 -16.42 -8.47 -14.70
C GLY A 9 -15.89 -8.73 -13.31
N SER A 10 -15.99 -7.75 -12.41
CA SER A 10 -16.12 -8.00 -10.97
C SER A 10 -16.45 -6.69 -10.27
N SER A 11 -17.65 -6.64 -9.70
CA SER A 11 -18.18 -5.60 -8.84
C SER A 11 -17.16 -5.23 -7.74
N SER A 12 -16.27 -4.29 -8.02
CA SER A 12 -15.43 -3.68 -7.00
C SER A 12 -16.28 -2.61 -6.33
N PRO A 13 -16.52 -2.63 -5.01
CA PRO A 13 -17.36 -1.63 -4.36
C PRO A 13 -16.77 -0.22 -4.41
N ILE A 14 -15.46 -0.11 -4.69
CA ILE A 14 -14.77 1.17 -4.86
C ILE A 14 -15.13 1.79 -6.20
N ASN A 15 -15.53 3.07 -6.20
CA ASN A 15 -15.73 3.87 -7.40
C ASN A 15 -14.60 3.64 -8.43
N PRO A 16 -14.92 3.27 -9.68
CA PRO A 16 -13.92 2.92 -10.70
C PRO A 16 -12.94 4.07 -11.01
N ILE A 17 -13.39 5.32 -10.89
CA ILE A 17 -12.56 6.51 -11.09
C ILE A 17 -11.51 6.59 -9.96
N ARG A 18 -11.96 6.53 -8.70
CA ARG A 18 -11.08 6.56 -7.52
C ARG A 18 -10.10 5.40 -7.53
N LYS A 19 -10.58 4.18 -7.83
CA LYS A 19 -9.74 2.98 -7.92
C LYS A 19 -8.63 3.15 -8.94
N LYS A 20 -8.93 3.75 -10.10
CA LYS A 20 -7.94 3.99 -11.15
C LYS A 20 -6.87 4.99 -10.71
N GLU A 21 -7.25 6.06 -10.02
CA GLU A 21 -6.31 7.03 -9.46
C GLU A 21 -5.41 6.39 -8.38
N LEU A 22 -6.01 5.66 -7.44
CA LEU A 22 -5.27 4.93 -6.40
C LEU A 22 -4.31 3.91 -7.01
N ASP A 23 -4.74 3.10 -7.99
CA ASP A 23 -3.86 2.12 -8.61
C ASP A 23 -2.71 2.77 -9.41
N SER A 24 -3.00 3.86 -10.13
CA SER A 24 -2.00 4.60 -10.91
C SER A 24 -0.94 5.23 -10.00
N ASN A 25 -1.35 5.91 -8.94
CA ASN A 25 -0.43 6.53 -8.00
C ASN A 25 0.37 5.45 -7.23
N TRP A 26 -0.29 4.35 -6.84
CA TRP A 26 0.37 3.22 -6.18
C TRP A 26 1.47 2.62 -7.06
N LYS A 27 1.22 2.44 -8.37
CA LYS A 27 2.23 1.93 -9.30
C LYS A 27 3.48 2.80 -9.35
N ILE A 28 3.32 4.13 -9.32
CA ILE A 28 4.45 5.06 -9.30
C ILE A 28 5.26 4.89 -8.02
N VAL A 29 4.59 4.83 -6.86
CA VAL A 29 5.24 4.62 -5.56
C VAL A 29 5.93 3.27 -5.50
N ALA A 30 5.25 2.20 -5.91
CA ALA A 30 5.79 0.85 -5.90
C ALA A 30 7.00 0.72 -6.84
N ALA A 31 6.92 1.27 -8.06
CA ALA A 31 8.05 1.29 -8.99
C ALA A 31 9.25 2.01 -8.36
N LYS A 32 9.01 3.19 -7.76
CA LYS A 32 10.06 3.95 -7.07
C LYS A 32 10.64 3.18 -5.89
N ALA A 33 9.82 2.50 -5.09
CA ALA A 33 10.27 1.70 -3.96
C ALA A 33 11.05 0.44 -4.38
N VAL A 34 10.80 -0.09 -5.57
CA VAL A 34 11.58 -1.21 -6.10
C VAL A 34 12.95 -0.72 -6.61
N THR A 35 13.02 0.48 -7.19
CA THR A 35 14.27 1.02 -7.76
C THR A 35 15.13 1.81 -6.76
N ASP A 36 14.53 2.36 -5.71
CA ASP A 36 15.18 3.27 -4.76
C ASP A 36 15.05 2.72 -3.33
N ASP A 37 16.16 2.14 -2.83
CA ASP A 37 16.23 1.50 -1.52
C ASP A 37 15.98 2.47 -0.36
N SER A 38 16.47 3.70 -0.50
CA SER A 38 16.25 4.78 0.48
C SER A 38 14.77 5.13 0.58
N PHE A 39 14.10 5.30 -0.56
CA PHE A 39 12.67 5.51 -0.63
C PHE A 39 11.90 4.33 -0.05
N LYS A 40 12.32 3.09 -0.32
CA LYS A 40 11.72 1.88 0.25
C LYS A 40 11.77 1.88 1.78
N LYS A 41 12.90 2.27 2.37
CA LYS A 41 13.04 2.41 3.83
C LYS A 41 12.12 3.48 4.41
N ILE A 42 12.00 4.63 3.74
CA ILE A 42 11.10 5.71 4.16
C ILE A 42 9.63 5.25 4.03
N LEU A 43 9.28 4.60 2.93
CA LEU A 43 7.96 4.01 2.70
C LEU A 43 7.64 2.92 3.72
N ALA A 44 8.62 2.15 4.18
CA ALA A 44 8.41 1.15 5.22
C ALA A 44 8.27 1.75 6.62
N ALA A 45 8.95 2.86 6.89
CA ALA A 45 8.87 3.56 8.18
C ALA A 45 7.52 4.26 8.36
N ASP A 46 7.10 5.04 7.36
CA ASP A 46 5.85 5.81 7.38
C ASP A 46 5.10 5.67 6.05
N PRO A 47 4.54 4.48 5.75
CA PRO A 47 3.88 4.22 4.48
C PRO A 47 2.75 5.19 4.18
N ILE A 48 1.93 5.53 5.18
CA ILE A 48 0.80 6.44 5.00
C ILE A 48 1.25 7.82 4.58
N LYS A 49 2.23 8.38 5.29
CA LYS A 49 2.76 9.71 4.97
C LYS A 49 3.33 9.75 3.56
N VAL A 50 4.15 8.76 3.18
CA VAL A 50 4.75 8.70 1.84
C VAL A 50 3.68 8.55 0.75
N LEU A 51 2.69 7.69 0.97
CA LEU A 51 1.58 7.49 0.04
C LEU A 51 0.81 8.80 -0.15
N GLU A 52 0.50 9.52 0.94
CA GLU A 52 -0.19 10.82 0.88
C GLU A 52 0.59 11.88 0.09
N GLU A 53 1.92 11.95 0.25
CA GLU A 53 2.78 12.85 -0.53
C GLU A 53 2.75 12.55 -2.02
N HIS A 54 2.52 11.28 -2.38
CA HIS A 54 2.36 10.82 -3.76
C HIS A 54 0.91 10.88 -4.27
N GLY A 55 0.01 11.55 -3.54
CA GLY A 55 -1.38 11.73 -3.95
C GLY A 55 -2.29 10.55 -3.64
N LEU A 56 -1.80 9.54 -2.93
CA LEU A 56 -2.63 8.46 -2.37
C LEU A 56 -3.13 8.91 -1.02
N LYS A 57 -4.27 9.61 -1.02
CA LYS A 57 -4.89 10.08 0.21
C LYS A 57 -5.96 9.11 0.65
N VAL A 58 -5.90 8.73 1.92
CA VAL A 58 -6.93 7.93 2.57
C VAL A 58 -8.20 8.80 2.65
N SER A 59 -9.38 8.22 2.38
CA SER A 59 -10.62 8.96 2.57
C SER A 59 -10.74 9.45 4.01
N PRO A 60 -11.19 10.71 4.24
CA PRO A 60 -11.28 11.28 5.58
C PRO A 60 -12.29 10.54 6.49
N GLN A 61 -13.15 9.71 5.90
CA GLN A 61 -14.10 8.86 6.62
C GLN A 61 -13.46 7.59 7.19
N ILE A 62 -12.26 7.22 6.73
CA ILE A 62 -11.51 6.07 7.22
C ILE A 62 -10.62 6.55 8.36
N LYS A 63 -10.78 5.94 9.54
CA LYS A 63 -9.93 6.20 10.69
C LYS A 63 -8.64 5.40 10.55
N ILE A 64 -7.52 6.10 10.65
CA ILE A 64 -6.19 5.52 10.67
C ILE A 64 -5.74 5.45 12.12
N ASN A 65 -5.51 4.24 12.62
CA ASN A 65 -4.98 4.01 13.96
C ASN A 65 -3.58 3.43 13.82
N TYR A 66 -2.57 4.13 14.32
CA TYR A 66 -1.22 3.58 14.41
C TYR A 66 -1.09 2.80 15.73
N ASP A 67 -0.85 1.51 15.62
CA ASP A 67 -0.58 0.63 16.75
C ASP A 67 0.93 0.70 17.05
N GLU A 68 1.30 1.41 18.11
CA GLU A 68 2.70 1.59 18.49
C GLU A 68 3.37 0.29 18.97
N THR A 69 2.57 -0.67 19.44
CA THR A 69 3.04 -1.95 19.97
C THR A 69 3.53 -2.86 18.84
N ASN A 70 2.73 -2.99 17.79
CA ASN A 70 3.05 -3.80 16.63
C ASN A 70 3.75 -3.00 15.52
N LYS A 71 3.80 -1.66 15.66
CA LYS A 71 4.28 -0.70 14.65
C LYS A 71 3.53 -0.85 13.33
N GLU A 72 2.19 -0.90 13.41
CA GLU A 72 1.32 -1.15 12.27
C GLU A 72 0.19 -0.13 12.18
N TYR A 73 -0.17 0.29 10.96
CA TYR A 73 -1.36 1.10 10.75
C TYR A 73 -2.57 0.21 10.52
N ASN A 74 -3.62 0.48 11.27
CA ASN A 74 -4.91 -0.18 11.20
C ASN A 74 -5.94 0.80 10.64
N PHE A 75 -6.73 0.32 9.67
CA PHE A 75 -7.79 1.10 9.01
C PHE A 75 -9.11 0.65 9.58
N SER A 76 -9.85 1.58 10.17
CA SER A 76 -11.18 1.33 10.72
C SER A 76 -12.17 2.26 10.07
N VAL A 77 -13.29 1.69 9.62
CA VAL A 77 -14.44 2.46 9.15
C VAL A 77 -15.59 2.32 10.14
N PRO A 78 -16.48 3.33 10.23
CA PRO A 78 -17.65 3.22 11.08
C PRO A 78 -18.57 2.07 10.61
N ALA A 79 -19.33 1.46 11.53
CA ALA A 79 -20.18 0.30 11.21
C ALA A 79 -21.27 0.61 10.17
N ASN A 80 -21.62 1.88 9.99
CA ASN A 80 -22.55 2.37 8.96
C ASN A 80 -21.84 2.85 7.68
N ALA A 81 -20.56 2.51 7.50
CA ALA A 81 -19.83 2.85 6.28
C ALA A 81 -20.41 2.12 5.07
N THR A 82 -20.37 2.79 3.93
CA THR A 82 -20.75 2.19 2.65
C THR A 82 -19.76 1.10 2.24
N GLU A 83 -20.23 0.15 1.43
CA GLU A 83 -19.39 -0.91 0.87
C GLU A 83 -18.17 -0.34 0.14
N GLU A 84 -18.31 0.84 -0.48
CA GLU A 84 -17.22 1.61 -1.08
C GLU A 84 -16.08 1.91 -0.10
N LEU A 85 -16.41 2.46 1.08
CA LEU A 85 -15.43 2.78 2.12
C LEU A 85 -14.83 1.51 2.73
N GLN A 86 -15.62 0.45 2.90
CA GLN A 86 -15.13 -0.84 3.37
C GLN A 86 -14.12 -1.43 2.37
N ALA A 87 -14.41 -1.38 1.09
CA ALA A 87 -13.52 -1.87 0.05
C ALA A 87 -12.26 -1.01 -0.06
N GLU A 88 -12.36 0.31 0.06
CA GLU A 88 -11.19 1.19 0.09
C GLU A 88 -10.32 0.91 1.33
N THR A 89 -10.93 0.68 2.49
CA THR A 89 -10.24 0.28 3.71
C THR A 89 -9.50 -1.04 3.55
N GLN A 90 -10.15 -2.05 2.94
CA GLN A 90 -9.51 -3.32 2.61
C GLN A 90 -8.36 -3.14 1.62
N TRP A 91 -8.53 -2.26 0.62
CA TRP A 91 -7.47 -1.93 -0.34
C TRP A 91 -6.25 -1.34 0.38
N TRP A 92 -6.46 -0.37 1.28
CA TRP A 92 -5.40 0.23 2.09
C TRP A 92 -4.70 -0.79 2.99
N ALA A 93 -5.48 -1.58 3.74
CA ALA A 93 -4.95 -2.63 4.61
C ALA A 93 -4.07 -3.63 3.84
N TRP A 94 -4.51 -4.03 2.64
CA TRP A 94 -3.73 -4.94 1.80
C TRP A 94 -2.45 -4.30 1.27
N ARG A 95 -2.49 -3.04 0.83
CA ARG A 95 -1.28 -2.34 0.36
C ARG A 95 -0.25 -2.14 1.45
N LEU A 96 -0.66 -1.79 2.66
CA LEU A 96 0.25 -1.69 3.79
C LEU A 96 0.91 -3.02 4.13
N LYS A 97 0.13 -4.10 4.12
CA LYS A 97 0.67 -5.45 4.32
C LYS A 97 1.76 -5.74 3.30
N MET A 98 1.52 -5.45 2.03
CA MET A 98 2.55 -5.61 1.01
C MET A 98 3.78 -4.73 1.25
N ILE A 99 3.65 -3.47 1.66
CA ILE A 99 4.82 -2.60 1.96
C ILE A 99 5.65 -3.21 3.08
N LYS A 100 4.98 -3.71 4.13
CA LYS A 100 5.63 -4.42 5.23
C LYS A 100 6.37 -5.65 4.73
N GLU A 101 5.74 -6.46 3.87
CA GLU A 101 6.37 -7.62 3.22
C GLU A 101 7.57 -7.20 2.35
N PHE A 102 7.44 -6.14 1.53
CA PHE A 102 8.52 -5.55 0.74
C PHE A 102 9.71 -5.16 1.61
N SER A 103 9.45 -4.53 2.77
CA SER A 103 10.48 -4.15 3.73
C SER A 103 11.15 -5.35 4.37
N GLN A 104 10.39 -6.36 4.78
CA GLN A 104 10.94 -7.59 5.34
C GLN A 104 11.77 -8.38 4.31
N GLU A 105 11.34 -8.44 3.06
CA GLU A 105 12.12 -9.01 1.97
C GLU A 105 13.44 -8.25 1.78
N LEU A 106 13.43 -6.92 1.90
CA LEU A 106 14.67 -6.13 1.87
C LEU A 106 15.58 -6.47 3.05
N SER A 107 15.07 -6.49 4.27
CA SER A 107 15.86 -6.86 5.45
C SER A 107 16.44 -8.27 5.33
N ARG A 108 15.73 -9.20 4.68
CA ARG A 108 16.22 -10.55 4.43
C ARG A 108 17.30 -10.59 3.34
N GLN A 109 17.16 -9.77 2.29
CA GLN A 109 18.15 -9.67 1.21
C GLN A 109 19.44 -8.96 1.69
N VAL A 110 19.31 -7.89 2.48
CA VAL A 110 20.43 -7.17 3.11
C VAL A 110 21.06 -8.00 4.24
N GLY A 111 20.26 -8.75 5.01
CA GLY A 111 20.77 -9.66 6.05
C GLY A 111 21.59 -10.83 5.51
N THR A 112 21.44 -11.17 4.23
CA THR A 112 22.25 -12.21 3.56
C THR A 112 23.62 -11.68 3.11
N VAL A 113 23.85 -10.36 3.08
CA VAL A 113 25.15 -9.77 2.69
C VAL A 113 26.12 -9.59 3.86
N VAL A 114 25.68 -9.78 5.11
CA VAL A 114 26.51 -9.64 6.34
C VAL A 114 26.94 -10.98 6.95
N GLY A 115 26.82 -12.08 6.20
CA GLY A 115 27.13 -13.44 6.69
C GLY A 115 28.20 -14.19 5.88
N PHE A 116 29.12 -13.50 5.20
CA PHE A 116 30.26 -14.17 4.57
C PHE A 116 31.56 -13.45 4.89
N ASP A 117 31.95 -13.49 6.17
CA ASP A 117 33.32 -13.25 6.60
C ASP A 117 33.80 -14.47 7.40
N GLY A 118 34.89 -15.07 6.92
CA GLY A 118 35.83 -15.88 7.69
C GLY A 118 35.41 -17.30 8.05
N ASN A 119 35.86 -18.28 7.25
CA ASN A 119 36.83 -19.29 7.69
C ASN A 119 37.38 -20.11 6.53
#